data_AF-A0ABC9CMY0-F1
#
_entry.id   AF-A0ABC9CMY0-F1
#
_cell.length_a   1.000
_cell.length_b   1.000
_cell.length_c   1.000
_cell.angle_alpha   90.00
_cell.angle_beta   90.00
_cell.angle_gamma   90.00
#
_symmetry.space_group_name_H-M   'P 1'
#
loop_
_entity.id
_entity.type
_entity.pdbx_description
1 polymer ?
#
loop_
_entity_poly.entity_id
_entity_poly.type
_entity_poly.pdbx_seq_one_letter_code
_entity_poly.pdbx_strand_id
1 'polypeptide(L)'
;MPLHLAACRLILLLAAASPAAAAESNSNTSSNCTLLDAQFVRAAFLNVTNFTLPLPGRRTCRPVRRLPFPSRNLTGPVRWGELRNLTSLLTVDLSGNSLDGTIDASFWRAPLLRAVDVSRNRLAGALRFDDGDDPSQRLASLNVSGNQFTSVESVARLAGGLEVLDVSRNKIGRAPEGLGSLTRLQRLDLSRNNMSGRFPDDLPPLGGLVFLNISYNNFSGVVPSDIASKFGHDAFVQAGTTFQVEPSSRRRKKRKRVVMIALIAAGAAAAVAALAFLAACGRRKRKKDKDGKGGAAVWEDEEVVVGAVKVAAAAPVVVLERPLMELTLADLAAATSGFGRESQLAETTGRRSGAAYRAVLPGDLHVVVRVVEGPVAGVREDDDEAAAAAGFRELARLRHPNILPLLGYCIAGKQKLLLFEYMEKGDLHRWLHELPVGSMDTEDIGIDTMEAIDQDRKPAGDWPTRYRIILGIARGLAFLHQGWAGSGRPIVHGRLVPTNILLDDDMEPRISDFLHPSNETPESDVYRFGTLVFELVSGQARWNDTSTSWARGVIRNRKGRNLVDDRLRDETMGTEAEKEMAECLQVGFLCTASSPEKRPTMQQVVGLLKDIRPAASAAGEPPVAGLMTQ
;
A
#
# COMPACT_ATOMS: atom_id res chain seq x y z
N MET A 1 48.71 -12.96 -59.26
CA MET A 1 47.93 -12.78 -58.02
C MET A 1 47.50 -14.15 -57.52
N PRO A 2 47.26 -14.40 -56.21
CA PRO A 2 47.42 -13.53 -55.01
C PRO A 2 48.91 -13.41 -54.57
N LEU A 3 49.41 -12.71 -53.54
CA LEU A 3 48.98 -11.55 -52.71
C LEU A 3 47.76 -11.73 -51.77
N HIS A 4 47.83 -11.66 -50.42
CA HIS A 4 48.84 -11.19 -49.44
C HIS A 4 48.86 -12.14 -48.21
N LEU A 5 49.97 -12.36 -47.49
CA LEU A 5 50.50 -11.62 -46.31
C LEU A 5 49.42 -11.24 -45.27
N ALA A 6 49.47 -11.54 -43.96
CA ALA A 6 50.51 -11.91 -42.97
C ALA A 6 51.23 -10.76 -42.23
N ALA A 7 50.83 -10.51 -40.97
CA ALA A 7 51.56 -9.85 -39.87
C ALA A 7 50.72 -9.99 -38.57
N CYS A 8 51.22 -10.08 -37.33
CA CYS A 8 52.52 -10.50 -36.80
C CYS A 8 52.32 -11.07 -35.36
N ARG A 9 53.18 -12.01 -34.93
CA ARG A 9 53.28 -12.57 -33.55
C ARG A 9 54.78 -12.74 -33.20
N LEU A 10 55.09 -12.88 -31.90
CA LEU A 10 56.46 -12.84 -31.29
C LEU A 10 57.10 -11.44 -31.38
N ILE A 11 58.02 -11.01 -30.49
CA ILE A 11 58.89 -11.67 -29.47
C ILE A 11 58.58 -11.07 -28.06
N LEU A 12 58.61 -11.68 -26.84
CA LEU A 12 59.26 -12.83 -26.13
C LEU A 12 60.56 -12.52 -25.33
N LEU A 13 60.84 -13.28 -24.25
CA LEU A 13 62.02 -13.24 -23.32
C LEU A 13 62.10 -12.00 -22.40
N LEU A 14 62.67 -11.99 -21.18
CA LEU A 14 63.08 -12.96 -20.12
C LEU A 14 63.15 -12.09 -18.81
N ALA A 15 63.12 -12.51 -17.54
CA ALA A 15 63.60 -13.69 -16.78
C ALA A 15 62.75 -13.79 -15.47
N ALA A 16 62.34 -14.95 -14.95
CA ALA A 16 63.10 -16.04 -14.30
C ALA A 16 63.60 -15.75 -12.86
N ALA A 17 62.81 -16.16 -11.85
CA ALA A 17 63.29 -16.62 -10.54
C ALA A 17 62.21 -17.45 -9.82
N SER A 18 62.56 -18.66 -9.38
CA SER A 18 61.81 -19.50 -8.44
C SER A 18 62.77 -20.49 -7.80
N PRO A 19 62.55 -20.87 -6.54
CA PRO A 19 62.72 -22.27 -6.15
C PRO A 19 61.41 -22.83 -5.58
N ALA A 20 61.24 -24.14 -5.71
CA ALA A 20 60.09 -24.86 -5.19
C ALA A 20 60.38 -25.51 -3.84
N ALA A 21 59.35 -25.61 -3.00
CA ALA A 21 59.21 -26.62 -1.97
C ALA A 21 57.76 -27.10 -2.00
N ALA A 22 57.54 -28.41 -1.87
CA ALA A 22 56.22 -29.03 -1.97
C ALA A 22 55.88 -29.78 -0.68
N ALA A 23 54.57 -30.00 -0.49
CA ALA A 23 53.96 -30.76 0.59
C ALA A 23 54.20 -30.25 2.03
N GLU A 24 53.17 -29.62 2.59
CA GLU A 24 52.48 -30.28 3.70
C GLU A 24 50.99 -29.97 3.69
N SER A 25 50.16 -30.97 3.98
CA SER A 25 48.70 -30.85 3.92
C SER A 25 48.12 -30.43 5.27
N ASN A 26 47.84 -29.13 5.44
CA ASN A 26 47.07 -28.64 6.58
C ASN A 26 45.85 -27.83 6.13
N SER A 27 44.67 -28.42 6.30
CA SER A 27 43.37 -27.85 5.93
C SER A 27 42.92 -26.79 6.93
N ASN A 28 43.30 -25.51 6.72
CA ASN A 28 42.71 -24.37 7.45
C ASN A 28 42.95 -23.00 6.76
N THR A 29 42.28 -22.74 5.63
CA THR A 29 42.20 -21.40 5.02
C THR A 29 40.76 -21.02 4.70
N SER A 30 39.91 -21.00 5.73
CA SER A 30 38.59 -20.34 5.65
C SER A 30 38.68 -18.89 6.16
N SER A 31 37.66 -18.08 5.84
CA SER A 31 37.42 -16.71 6.35
C SER A 31 38.43 -15.59 6.03
N ASN A 32 38.75 -15.35 4.76
CA ASN A 32 39.26 -14.04 4.28
C ASN A 32 38.22 -13.19 3.52
N CYS A 33 37.04 -13.74 3.19
CA CYS A 33 36.11 -13.14 2.22
C CYS A 33 35.15 -12.06 2.75
N THR A 34 35.19 -11.67 4.03
CA THR A 34 34.23 -10.70 4.63
C THR A 34 34.88 -9.47 5.25
N LEU A 35 36.20 -9.48 5.44
CA LEU A 35 36.91 -8.39 6.12
C LEU A 35 36.97 -7.12 5.25
N LEU A 36 37.06 -7.28 3.93
CA LEU A 36 37.17 -6.17 2.97
C LEU A 36 35.82 -5.45 2.75
N ASP A 37 34.73 -6.19 2.47
CA ASP A 37 33.38 -5.60 2.35
C ASP A 37 32.98 -4.83 3.62
N ALA A 38 33.27 -5.39 4.80
CA ALA A 38 32.99 -4.74 6.08
C ALA A 38 33.87 -3.49 6.30
N GLN A 39 35.11 -3.46 5.79
CA GLN A 39 35.94 -2.26 5.77
C GLN A 39 35.37 -1.17 4.86
N PHE A 40 34.91 -1.51 3.64
CA PHE A 40 34.29 -0.52 2.74
C PHE A 40 33.01 0.07 3.32
N VAL A 41 32.13 -0.75 3.93
CA VAL A 41 30.94 -0.25 4.65
C VAL A 41 31.36 0.64 5.83
N ARG A 42 32.37 0.23 6.61
CA ARG A 42 32.90 1.07 7.71
C ARG A 42 33.48 2.40 7.23
N ALA A 43 34.14 2.43 6.08
CA ALA A 43 34.71 3.64 5.49
C ALA A 43 33.63 4.58 4.92
N ALA A 44 32.61 4.00 4.28
CA ALA A 44 31.44 4.71 3.76
C ALA A 44 30.68 5.48 4.85
N PHE A 45 30.44 4.83 6.00
CA PHE A 45 29.68 5.38 7.13
C PHE A 45 30.56 5.95 8.25
N LEU A 46 31.88 6.11 8.06
CA LEU A 46 32.81 6.58 9.09
C LEU A 46 32.45 7.97 9.67
N ASN A 47 31.79 8.81 8.87
CA ASN A 47 31.37 10.16 9.25
C ASN A 47 29.87 10.24 9.63
N VAL A 48 29.18 9.11 9.73
CA VAL A 48 27.73 9.05 9.97
C VAL A 48 27.46 8.70 11.44
N THR A 49 26.73 9.56 12.14
CA THR A 49 26.31 9.33 13.53
C THR A 49 25.25 8.23 13.61
N ASN A 50 25.16 7.56 14.76
CA ASN A 50 24.23 6.46 15.04
C ASN A 50 24.42 5.21 14.15
N PHE A 51 25.48 5.16 13.33
CA PHE A 51 25.82 3.98 12.54
C PHE A 51 26.60 2.95 13.37
N THR A 52 25.89 1.97 13.92
CA THR A 52 26.50 0.76 14.50
C THR A 52 26.65 -0.32 13.43
N LEU A 53 27.87 -0.82 13.25
CA LEU A 53 28.12 -2.02 12.44
C LEU A 53 27.50 -3.24 13.15
N PRO A 54 26.68 -4.07 12.47
CA PRO A 54 26.26 -5.34 13.02
C PRO A 54 27.48 -6.20 13.37
N LEU A 55 27.56 -6.68 14.61
CA LEU A 55 28.64 -7.57 15.04
C LEU A 55 28.63 -8.83 14.15
N PRO A 56 29.80 -9.29 13.65
CA PRO A 56 29.86 -10.40 12.71
C PRO A 56 29.50 -11.72 13.41
N GLY A 57 28.23 -12.10 13.31
CA GLY A 57 27.71 -13.39 13.78
C GLY A 57 28.57 -14.55 13.27
N ARG A 58 29.07 -15.37 14.19
CA ARG A 58 30.00 -16.46 13.87
C ARG A 58 29.36 -17.43 12.85
N ARG A 59 30.05 -17.65 11.73
CA ARG A 59 29.82 -18.68 10.69
C ARG A 59 28.70 -18.39 9.67
N THR A 60 28.92 -17.44 8.76
CA THR A 60 28.93 -17.74 7.30
C THR A 60 29.55 -16.57 6.53
N CYS A 61 30.40 -16.85 5.53
CA CYS A 61 30.95 -15.83 4.64
C CYS A 61 30.00 -15.59 3.47
N ARG A 62 29.43 -14.38 3.35
CA ARG A 62 28.63 -13.94 2.20
C ARG A 62 29.01 -12.48 1.86
N PRO A 63 29.15 -12.12 0.57
CA PRO A 63 29.46 -10.74 0.17
C PRO A 63 28.24 -9.83 0.38
N VAL A 64 28.49 -8.53 0.58
CA VAL A 64 27.44 -7.55 0.86
C VAL A 64 26.62 -7.28 -0.40
N ARG A 65 25.39 -7.83 -0.41
CA ARG A 65 24.43 -7.66 -1.51
C ARG A 65 23.36 -6.59 -1.26
N ARG A 66 23.10 -6.24 0.00
CA ARG A 66 22.08 -5.26 0.38
C ARG A 66 22.57 -4.41 1.54
N LEU A 67 22.21 -3.13 1.56
CA LEU A 67 22.37 -2.22 2.69
C LEU A 67 20.98 -1.67 3.10
N PRO A 68 20.24 -2.36 3.99
CA PRO A 68 18.91 -1.94 4.44
C PRO A 68 18.98 -1.22 5.79
N PHE A 69 19.16 0.10 5.74
CA PHE A 69 19.20 0.98 6.91
C PHE A 69 18.13 2.11 6.88
N PRO A 70 16.85 1.82 6.54
CA PRO A 70 15.79 2.82 6.59
C PRO A 70 15.50 3.26 8.04
N SER A 71 15.13 4.52 8.22
CA SER A 71 14.59 5.10 9.46
C SER A 71 15.43 4.89 10.74
N ARG A 72 16.77 4.81 10.62
CA ARG A 72 17.69 4.54 11.75
C ARG A 72 18.26 5.79 12.42
N ASN A 73 17.65 6.96 12.19
CA ASN A 73 18.13 8.26 12.68
C ASN A 73 19.63 8.52 12.40
N LEU A 74 20.11 8.06 11.24
CA LEU A 74 21.49 8.30 10.80
C LEU A 74 21.65 9.76 10.37
N THR A 75 22.76 10.41 10.75
CA THR A 75 23.02 11.81 10.37
C THR A 75 24.47 11.99 9.91
N GLY A 76 24.71 12.97 9.04
CA GLY A 76 26.04 13.24 8.47
C GLY A 76 26.28 12.58 7.10
N PRO A 77 27.47 12.81 6.50
CA PRO A 77 27.72 12.49 5.10
C PRO A 77 28.26 11.07 4.88
N VAL A 78 27.70 10.37 3.89
CA VAL A 78 28.17 9.06 3.39
C VAL A 78 29.28 9.26 2.35
N ARG A 79 30.36 8.47 2.41
CA ARG A 79 31.35 8.39 1.31
C ARG A 79 30.89 7.40 0.24
N TRP A 80 30.15 7.90 -0.75
CA TRP A 80 29.54 7.09 -1.81
C TRP A 80 30.59 6.37 -2.69
N GLY A 81 31.76 6.99 -2.88
CA GLY A 81 32.92 6.36 -3.53
C GLY A 81 33.36 5.02 -2.93
N GLU A 82 33.20 4.80 -1.61
CA GLU A 82 33.54 3.52 -0.97
C GLU A 82 32.50 2.44 -1.26
N LEU A 83 31.22 2.80 -1.33
CA LEU A 83 30.13 1.86 -1.64
C LEU A 83 30.25 1.28 -3.06
N ARG A 84 30.89 2.01 -3.98
CA ARG A 84 31.23 1.53 -5.33
C ARG A 84 32.10 0.27 -5.32
N ASN A 85 32.97 0.12 -4.32
CA ASN A 85 33.90 -1.00 -4.22
C ASN A 85 33.21 -2.34 -3.86
N LEU A 86 31.95 -2.29 -3.40
CA LEU A 86 31.13 -3.47 -3.10
C LEU A 86 30.61 -4.11 -4.39
N THR A 87 31.46 -4.89 -5.07
CA THR A 87 31.16 -5.51 -6.39
C THR A 87 29.90 -6.37 -6.45
N SER A 88 29.42 -6.85 -5.29
CA SER A 88 28.19 -7.66 -5.16
C SER A 88 26.92 -6.88 -4.81
N LEU A 89 26.99 -5.55 -4.65
CA LEU A 89 25.89 -4.72 -4.17
C LEU A 89 24.73 -4.68 -5.18
N LEU A 90 23.54 -5.11 -4.75
CA LEU A 90 22.31 -5.15 -5.54
C LEU A 90 21.34 -4.02 -5.15
N THR A 91 21.19 -3.74 -3.84
CA THR A 91 20.22 -2.77 -3.34
C THR A 91 20.78 -1.93 -2.20
N VAL A 92 20.52 -0.62 -2.25
CA VAL A 92 20.79 0.32 -1.15
C VAL A 92 19.47 0.94 -0.72
N ASP A 93 19.18 0.93 0.58
CA ASP A 93 18.06 1.62 1.19
C ASP A 93 18.56 2.34 2.45
N LEU A 94 18.63 3.67 2.36
CA LEU A 94 19.00 4.58 3.46
C LEU A 94 17.87 5.59 3.72
N SER A 95 16.63 5.24 3.36
CA SER A 95 15.48 6.14 3.40
C SER A 95 15.12 6.60 4.82
N GLY A 96 14.47 7.75 4.98
CA GLY A 96 13.94 8.21 6.28
C GLY A 96 15.00 8.59 7.33
N ASN A 97 16.20 8.98 6.91
CA ASN A 97 17.29 9.39 7.80
C ASN A 97 17.53 10.92 7.72
N SER A 98 18.60 11.44 8.33
CA SER A 98 19.06 12.82 8.19
C SER A 98 20.47 12.89 7.60
N LEU A 99 20.76 12.02 6.63
CA LEU A 99 22.01 12.03 5.86
C LEU A 99 22.09 13.27 4.97
N ASP A 100 23.28 13.87 4.87
CA ASP A 100 23.54 15.09 4.11
C ASP A 100 24.77 14.97 3.18
N GLY A 101 25.14 16.07 2.52
CA GLY A 101 26.15 16.08 1.47
C GLY A 101 25.60 15.70 0.08
N THR A 102 26.49 15.32 -0.83
CA THR A 102 26.23 15.02 -2.25
C THR A 102 26.44 13.54 -2.57
N ILE A 103 25.75 12.99 -3.57
CA ILE A 103 26.04 11.64 -4.08
C ILE A 103 27.15 11.71 -5.14
N ASP A 104 28.26 10.98 -4.91
CA ASP A 104 29.37 10.93 -5.87
C ASP A 104 28.94 10.20 -7.15
N ALA A 105 29.17 10.82 -8.32
CA ALA A 105 28.77 10.23 -9.61
C ALA A 105 29.40 8.85 -9.88
N SER A 106 30.56 8.56 -9.27
CA SER A 106 31.21 7.26 -9.35
C SER A 106 30.44 6.11 -8.69
N PHE A 107 29.55 6.39 -7.73
CA PHE A 107 28.76 5.37 -7.02
C PHE A 107 27.82 4.60 -7.96
N TRP A 108 27.22 5.31 -8.92
CA TRP A 108 26.33 4.69 -9.91
C TRP A 108 27.05 3.62 -10.73
N ARG A 109 28.37 3.73 -10.93
CA ARG A 109 29.20 2.77 -11.67
C ARG A 109 29.43 1.43 -10.92
N ALA A 110 28.61 1.11 -9.91
CA ALA A 110 28.57 -0.20 -9.26
C ALA A 110 27.94 -1.26 -10.19
N PRO A 111 28.60 -2.39 -10.47
CA PRO A 111 28.31 -3.23 -11.64
C PRO A 111 26.99 -4.03 -11.57
N LEU A 112 26.49 -4.31 -10.37
CA LEU A 112 25.29 -5.13 -10.14
C LEU A 112 24.12 -4.37 -9.49
N LEU A 113 24.24 -3.05 -9.33
CA LEU A 113 23.26 -2.21 -8.65
C LEU A 113 21.92 -2.20 -9.41
N ARG A 114 20.83 -2.53 -8.70
CA ARG A 114 19.46 -2.66 -9.25
C ARG A 114 18.44 -1.71 -8.63
N ALA A 115 18.60 -1.37 -7.34
CA ALA A 115 17.70 -0.44 -6.66
C ALA A 115 18.46 0.47 -5.69
N VAL A 116 18.10 1.75 -5.68
CA VAL A 116 18.59 2.72 -4.69
C VAL A 116 17.40 3.51 -4.15
N ASP A 117 17.19 3.44 -2.84
CA ASP A 117 16.32 4.36 -2.10
C ASP A 117 17.16 5.16 -1.10
N VAL A 118 17.09 6.48 -1.22
CA VAL A 118 17.71 7.46 -0.30
C VAL A 118 16.71 8.56 0.05
N SER A 119 15.41 8.26 -0.09
CA SER A 119 14.34 9.23 0.09
C SER A 119 14.22 9.74 1.53
N ARG A 120 13.56 10.89 1.72
CA ARG A 120 13.33 11.54 3.02
C ARG A 120 14.64 11.72 3.80
N ASN A 121 15.59 12.43 3.19
CA ASN A 121 16.91 12.76 3.75
C ASN A 121 17.24 14.24 3.52
N ARG A 122 18.49 14.67 3.79
CA ARG A 122 18.95 16.07 3.62
C ARG A 122 19.93 16.23 2.46
N LEU A 123 20.14 15.19 1.64
CA LEU A 123 21.10 15.14 0.53
C LEU A 123 20.83 16.27 -0.48
N ALA A 124 21.89 16.82 -1.07
CA ALA A 124 21.83 18.05 -1.85
C ALA A 124 22.69 17.99 -3.14
N GLY A 125 22.61 19.05 -3.95
CA GLY A 125 23.44 19.23 -5.13
C GLY A 125 22.90 18.57 -6.40
N ALA A 126 23.79 18.19 -7.31
CA ALA A 126 23.48 17.64 -8.62
C ALA A 126 23.56 16.11 -8.63
N LEU A 127 22.53 15.43 -9.14
CA LEU A 127 22.57 14.00 -9.41
C LEU A 127 23.20 13.77 -10.79
N ARG A 128 24.47 13.36 -10.80
CA ARG A 128 25.28 13.16 -12.02
C ARG A 128 25.51 11.68 -12.31
N PHE A 129 25.36 11.29 -13.58
CA PHE A 129 25.68 9.96 -14.07
C PHE A 129 26.84 10.04 -15.09
N ASP A 130 28.07 9.80 -14.63
CA ASP A 130 29.32 10.06 -15.37
C ASP A 130 29.39 9.41 -16.78
N ASP A 131 29.94 10.15 -17.73
CA ASP A 131 30.02 9.77 -19.16
C ASP A 131 31.10 8.73 -19.54
N GLY A 132 31.61 7.95 -18.57
CA GLY A 132 32.67 6.97 -18.82
C GLY A 132 32.29 5.84 -19.80
N ASP A 133 33.30 5.26 -20.46
CA ASP A 133 33.18 4.33 -21.61
C ASP A 133 32.40 3.02 -21.39
N ASP A 134 31.95 2.72 -20.16
CA ASP A 134 31.38 1.42 -19.80
C ASP A 134 29.88 1.55 -19.45
N PRO A 135 28.96 1.11 -20.34
CA PRO A 135 27.50 1.32 -20.22
C PRO A 135 26.83 0.40 -19.18
N SER A 136 27.30 0.49 -17.94
CA SER A 136 26.50 0.25 -16.74
C SER A 136 25.35 1.30 -16.67
N GLN A 137 24.17 1.04 -16.09
CA GLN A 137 23.83 0.04 -15.07
C GLN A 137 22.57 -0.80 -15.37
N ARG A 138 22.35 -1.83 -14.53
CA ARG A 138 21.09 -2.59 -14.41
C ARG A 138 20.10 -1.94 -13.42
N LEU A 139 20.20 -0.62 -13.20
CA LEU A 139 19.37 0.10 -12.24
C LEU A 139 17.92 0.14 -12.72
N ALA A 140 17.02 -0.50 -11.97
CA ALA A 140 15.60 -0.62 -12.28
C ALA A 140 14.73 0.34 -11.44
N SER A 141 15.17 0.66 -10.22
CA SER A 141 14.48 1.61 -9.33
C SER A 141 15.45 2.64 -8.76
N LEU A 142 15.07 3.92 -8.84
CA LEU A 142 15.75 5.03 -8.20
C LEU A 142 14.73 5.93 -7.49
N ASN A 143 14.80 5.97 -6.15
CA ASN A 143 14.02 6.88 -5.32
C ASN A 143 14.96 7.81 -4.54
N VAL A 144 14.87 9.10 -4.84
CA VAL A 144 15.62 10.18 -4.19
C VAL A 144 14.68 11.24 -3.62
N SER A 145 13.39 10.92 -3.48
CA SER A 145 12.34 11.89 -3.13
C SER A 145 12.53 12.51 -1.74
N GLY A 146 12.04 13.73 -1.52
CA GLY A 146 12.13 14.38 -0.20
C GLY A 146 13.57 14.66 0.22
N ASN A 147 14.34 15.29 -0.66
CA ASN A 147 15.72 15.71 -0.46
C ASN A 147 15.90 17.18 -0.94
N GLN A 148 17.14 17.61 -1.17
CA GLN A 148 17.50 18.98 -1.57
C GLN A 148 18.25 19.03 -2.92
N PHE A 149 18.08 18.04 -3.79
CA PHE A 149 18.74 18.00 -5.10
C PHE A 149 18.25 19.14 -6.01
N THR A 150 19.16 19.72 -6.80
CA THR A 150 18.94 20.93 -7.61
C THR A 150 18.96 20.69 -9.13
N SER A 151 19.60 19.61 -9.58
CA SER A 151 19.69 19.18 -10.98
C SER A 151 19.82 17.66 -11.07
N VAL A 152 19.46 17.11 -12.23
CA VAL A 152 19.75 15.74 -12.63
C VAL A 152 20.38 15.80 -14.02
N GLU A 153 21.56 15.21 -14.17
CA GLU A 153 22.46 15.40 -15.30
C GLU A 153 22.86 14.03 -15.88
N SER A 154 22.79 13.89 -17.22
CA SER A 154 23.07 12.63 -17.95
C SER A 154 22.15 11.44 -17.65
N VAL A 155 20.88 11.67 -17.28
CA VAL A 155 19.91 10.60 -16.91
C VAL A 155 19.69 9.55 -18.01
N ALA A 156 19.92 9.88 -19.28
CA ALA A 156 19.83 8.96 -20.42
C ALA A 156 20.72 7.71 -20.26
N ARG A 157 21.80 7.76 -19.46
CA ARG A 157 22.64 6.60 -19.13
C ARG A 157 21.85 5.46 -18.45
N LEU A 158 20.72 5.77 -17.78
CA LEU A 158 19.85 4.79 -17.11
C LEU A 158 18.83 4.11 -18.05
N ALA A 159 18.79 4.49 -19.34
CA ALA A 159 17.83 3.96 -20.33
C ALA A 159 17.90 2.43 -20.53
N GLY A 160 19.02 1.80 -20.15
CA GLY A 160 19.20 0.35 -20.24
C GLY A 160 18.24 -0.47 -19.38
N GLY A 161 17.67 0.09 -18.31
CA GLY A 161 16.85 -0.71 -17.37
C GLY A 161 15.92 0.02 -16.41
N LEU A 162 15.88 1.36 -16.38
CA LEU A 162 15.10 2.06 -15.37
C LEU A 162 13.58 1.93 -15.60
N GLU A 163 12.88 1.39 -14.60
CA GLU A 163 11.43 1.15 -14.57
C GLU A 163 10.72 2.12 -13.60
N VAL A 164 11.38 2.54 -12.53
CA VAL A 164 10.87 3.47 -11.51
C VAL A 164 11.86 4.61 -11.28
N LEU A 165 11.38 5.85 -11.39
CA LEU A 165 12.11 7.06 -11.04
C LEU A 165 11.22 7.98 -10.21
N ASP A 166 11.60 8.20 -8.94
CA ASP A 166 10.98 9.20 -8.06
C ASP A 166 12.04 10.23 -7.63
N VAL A 167 11.88 11.45 -8.11
CA VAL A 167 12.68 12.63 -7.75
C VAL A 167 11.82 13.72 -7.10
N SER A 168 10.61 13.36 -6.64
CA SER A 168 9.63 14.30 -6.09
C SER A 168 10.13 15.00 -4.82
N ARG A 169 9.48 16.11 -4.44
CA ARG A 169 9.78 16.86 -3.20
C ARG A 169 11.27 17.23 -3.07
N ASN A 170 11.84 17.77 -4.15
CA ASN A 170 13.22 18.23 -4.23
C ASN A 170 13.27 19.72 -4.68
N LYS A 171 14.46 20.23 -4.99
CA LYS A 171 14.70 21.63 -5.42
C LYS A 171 15.07 21.71 -6.91
N ILE A 172 14.68 20.72 -7.72
CA ILE A 172 15.15 20.59 -9.11
C ILE A 172 14.50 21.64 -10.00
N GLY A 173 15.31 22.43 -10.71
CA GLY A 173 14.86 23.61 -11.47
C GLY A 173 14.46 23.38 -12.94
N ARG A 174 14.80 22.22 -13.52
CA ARG A 174 14.48 21.87 -14.92
C ARG A 174 14.17 20.39 -15.08
N ALA A 175 13.41 20.04 -16.11
CA ALA A 175 13.30 18.67 -16.59
C ALA A 175 14.71 18.12 -16.97
N PRO A 176 15.07 16.88 -16.60
CA PRO A 176 16.39 16.33 -16.92
C PRO A 176 16.60 16.10 -18.42
N GLU A 177 17.71 16.58 -18.98
CA GLU A 177 18.07 16.30 -20.37
C GLU A 177 18.28 14.79 -20.59
N GLY A 178 17.68 14.25 -21.64
CA GLY A 178 17.72 12.82 -21.94
C GLY A 178 16.67 11.96 -21.21
N LEU A 179 15.74 12.55 -20.45
CA LEU A 179 14.62 11.81 -19.84
C LEU A 179 13.79 11.07 -20.90
N GLY A 180 13.66 11.63 -22.11
CA GLY A 180 13.05 11.00 -23.29
C GLY A 180 13.65 9.64 -23.70
N SER A 181 14.88 9.33 -23.29
CA SER A 181 15.54 8.06 -23.60
C SER A 181 15.07 6.89 -22.72
N LEU A 182 14.37 7.15 -21.61
CA LEU A 182 13.96 6.13 -20.64
C LEU A 182 12.73 5.32 -21.11
N THR A 183 12.89 4.57 -22.21
CA THR A 183 11.80 3.83 -22.88
C THR A 183 11.19 2.68 -22.06
N ARG A 184 11.88 2.23 -20.99
CA ARG A 184 11.43 1.19 -20.06
C ARG A 184 10.67 1.71 -18.84
N LEU A 185 10.55 3.04 -18.70
CA LEU A 185 10.01 3.65 -17.48
C LEU A 185 8.50 3.39 -17.35
N GLN A 186 8.09 2.87 -16.19
CA GLN A 186 6.71 2.52 -15.83
C GLN A 186 6.14 3.47 -14.77
N ARG A 187 6.98 4.00 -13.87
CA ARG A 187 6.59 5.00 -12.86
C ARG A 187 7.54 6.19 -12.88
N LEU A 188 6.96 7.39 -12.96
CA LEU A 188 7.66 8.66 -12.90
C LEU A 188 6.96 9.63 -11.95
N ASP A 189 7.63 10.03 -10.87
CA ASP A 189 7.20 11.16 -10.04
C ASP A 189 8.26 12.28 -10.06
N LEU A 190 7.84 13.44 -10.59
CA LEU A 190 8.61 14.69 -10.63
C LEU A 190 8.01 15.75 -9.68
N SER A 191 6.94 15.42 -8.96
CA SER A 191 6.08 16.42 -8.31
C SER A 191 6.76 17.19 -7.18
N ARG A 192 6.23 18.39 -6.87
CA ARG A 192 6.74 19.25 -5.79
C ARG A 192 8.23 19.56 -5.97
N ASN A 193 8.59 20.01 -7.16
CA ASN A 193 9.90 20.56 -7.51
C ASN A 193 9.71 21.98 -8.04
N ASN A 194 10.75 22.57 -8.64
CA ASN A 194 10.67 23.84 -9.36
C ASN A 194 10.92 23.64 -10.87
N MET A 195 10.56 22.48 -11.42
CA MET A 195 10.97 22.10 -12.78
C MET A 195 10.24 22.93 -13.83
N SER A 196 11.01 23.64 -14.66
CA SER A 196 10.53 24.10 -15.97
C SER A 196 10.80 23.07 -17.07
N GLY A 197 9.87 22.93 -18.01
CA GLY A 197 9.99 22.12 -19.21
C GLY A 197 8.76 22.25 -20.12
N ARG A 198 8.74 21.52 -21.22
CA ARG A 198 7.62 21.39 -22.16
C ARG A 198 7.00 20.00 -22.08
N PHE A 199 5.68 19.96 -21.89
CA PHE A 199 4.89 18.75 -21.99
C PHE A 199 4.31 18.60 -23.40
N PRO A 200 4.40 17.41 -24.04
CA PRO A 200 5.02 16.17 -23.54
C PRO A 200 6.52 16.03 -23.88
N ASP A 201 7.10 16.97 -24.63
CA ASP A 201 8.39 16.83 -25.32
C ASP A 201 9.59 16.51 -24.40
N ASP A 202 9.64 17.10 -23.19
CA ASP A 202 10.72 16.90 -22.21
C ASP A 202 10.49 15.68 -21.28
N LEU A 203 9.51 14.81 -21.59
CA LEU A 203 9.14 13.63 -20.79
C LEU A 203 9.44 12.30 -21.53
N PRO A 204 9.52 11.16 -20.80
CA PRO A 204 9.69 9.86 -21.45
C PRO A 204 8.42 9.43 -22.20
N PRO A 205 8.50 8.46 -23.12
CA PRO A 205 7.37 8.00 -23.92
C PRO A 205 6.17 7.56 -23.08
N LEU A 206 5.15 8.44 -23.01
CA LEU A 206 3.96 8.31 -22.15
C LEU A 206 3.10 7.04 -22.40
N GLY A 207 3.40 6.27 -23.45
CA GLY A 207 2.79 4.97 -23.73
C GLY A 207 3.09 3.94 -22.64
N GLY A 208 4.36 3.76 -22.27
CA GLY A 208 4.83 2.73 -21.32
C GLY A 208 4.57 3.06 -19.85
N LEU A 209 4.49 4.34 -19.49
CA LEU A 209 4.18 4.77 -18.13
C LEU A 209 2.81 4.26 -17.67
N VAL A 210 2.77 3.65 -16.48
CA VAL A 210 1.55 3.33 -15.72
C VAL A 210 1.25 4.42 -14.70
N PHE A 211 2.28 5.03 -14.11
CA PHE A 211 2.16 6.17 -13.20
C PHE A 211 2.99 7.36 -13.72
N LEU A 212 2.36 8.54 -13.74
CA LEU A 212 3.00 9.83 -13.99
C LEU A 212 2.46 10.82 -12.97
N ASN A 213 3.34 11.61 -12.36
CA ASN A 213 2.96 12.77 -11.56
C ASN A 213 3.97 13.91 -11.77
N ILE A 214 3.49 15.05 -12.23
CA ILE A 214 4.28 16.28 -12.44
C ILE A 214 3.69 17.49 -11.69
N SER A 215 2.73 17.25 -10.79
CA SER A 215 2.03 18.28 -10.01
C SER A 215 2.99 19.17 -9.19
N TYR A 216 2.61 20.41 -8.91
CA TYR A 216 3.42 21.40 -8.18
C TYR A 216 4.81 21.60 -8.83
N ASN A 217 4.83 22.18 -10.04
CA ASN A 217 6.02 22.49 -10.84
C ASN A 217 5.77 23.73 -11.73
N ASN A 218 6.66 23.99 -12.70
CA ASN A 218 6.54 25.11 -13.66
C ASN A 218 6.69 24.65 -15.13
N PHE A 219 6.12 23.51 -15.47
CA PHE A 219 6.00 23.02 -16.85
C PHE A 219 5.06 23.91 -17.69
N SER A 220 5.28 23.86 -19.00
CA SER A 220 4.48 24.53 -20.02
C SER A 220 3.94 23.50 -21.02
N GLY A 221 2.81 23.80 -21.68
CA GLY A 221 2.23 22.93 -22.71
C GLY A 221 0.76 22.60 -22.46
N VAL A 222 0.23 21.68 -23.28
CA VAL A 222 -1.18 21.29 -23.27
C VAL A 222 -1.28 19.78 -23.07
N VAL A 223 -2.15 19.34 -22.16
CA VAL A 223 -2.47 17.93 -21.94
C VAL A 223 -3.75 17.56 -22.70
N PRO A 224 -3.68 16.71 -23.72
CA PRO A 224 -4.85 16.14 -24.37
C PRO A 224 -5.75 15.40 -23.37
N SER A 225 -7.07 15.53 -23.51
CA SER A 225 -8.02 15.00 -22.52
C SER A 225 -7.89 13.49 -22.26
N ASP A 226 -7.41 12.73 -23.26
CA ASP A 226 -7.22 11.29 -23.13
C ASP A 226 -6.01 10.96 -22.24
N ILE A 227 -4.93 11.77 -22.24
CA ILE A 227 -3.77 11.61 -21.35
C ILE A 227 -4.10 12.02 -19.92
N ALA A 228 -4.84 13.13 -19.74
CA ALA A 228 -5.38 13.51 -18.42
C ALA A 228 -6.30 12.41 -17.84
N SER A 229 -7.02 11.67 -18.70
CA SER A 229 -7.83 10.52 -18.27
C SER A 229 -7.04 9.22 -18.02
N LYS A 230 -5.81 9.10 -18.54
CA LYS A 230 -4.90 7.96 -18.27
C LYS A 230 -4.25 8.07 -16.89
N PHE A 231 -3.72 9.25 -16.55
CA PHE A 231 -2.94 9.46 -15.31
C PHE A 231 -3.73 10.15 -14.18
N GLY A 232 -4.98 10.55 -14.45
CA GLY A 232 -5.78 11.37 -13.55
C GLY A 232 -5.46 12.85 -13.67
N HIS A 233 -6.38 13.71 -13.21
CA HIS A 233 -6.16 15.16 -13.21
C HIS A 233 -5.15 15.59 -12.12
N ASP A 234 -5.07 14.84 -11.02
CA ASP A 234 -4.22 15.16 -9.87
C ASP A 234 -2.72 15.16 -10.21
N ALA A 235 -2.31 14.28 -11.15
CA ALA A 235 -0.97 14.23 -11.73
C ALA A 235 -0.50 15.55 -12.38
N PHE A 236 -1.42 16.46 -12.67
CA PHE A 236 -1.19 17.72 -13.38
C PHE A 236 -1.57 18.97 -12.56
N VAL A 237 -2.02 18.80 -11.30
CA VAL A 237 -2.43 19.92 -10.44
C VAL A 237 -1.25 20.86 -10.19
N GLN A 238 -1.42 22.15 -10.50
CA GLN A 238 -0.36 23.16 -10.38
C GLN A 238 0.96 22.75 -11.10
N ALA A 239 0.88 22.03 -12.22
CA ALA A 239 2.05 21.65 -13.01
C ALA A 239 2.75 22.86 -13.68
N GLY A 240 2.07 23.99 -13.85
CA GLY A 240 2.65 25.29 -14.24
C GLY A 240 1.60 26.31 -14.68
N THR A 241 1.99 27.59 -14.84
CA THR A 241 1.04 28.69 -15.13
C THR A 241 0.54 28.73 -16.58
N THR A 242 1.33 28.21 -17.51
CA THR A 242 0.96 28.07 -18.94
C THR A 242 0.48 26.66 -19.29
N PHE A 243 0.08 25.89 -18.27
CA PHE A 243 -0.26 24.47 -18.39
C PHE A 243 -1.78 24.29 -18.47
N GLN A 244 -2.29 23.74 -19.58
CA GLN A 244 -3.73 23.61 -19.82
C GLN A 244 -4.15 22.17 -20.14
N VAL A 245 -5.31 21.75 -19.63
CA VAL A 245 -5.91 20.44 -19.95
C VAL A 245 -7.09 20.66 -20.91
N GLU A 246 -7.12 19.94 -22.03
CA GLU A 246 -8.20 20.11 -23.02
C GLU A 246 -9.59 19.68 -22.48
N PRO A 247 -10.65 20.50 -22.68
CA PRO A 247 -12.01 20.13 -22.30
C PRO A 247 -12.59 19.07 -23.25
N SER A 248 -12.89 17.86 -22.73
CA SER A 248 -13.22 16.70 -23.57
C SER A 248 -14.48 16.90 -24.44
N SER A 249 -14.31 16.90 -25.77
CA SER A 249 -15.37 17.22 -26.74
C SER A 249 -16.39 16.07 -26.99
N ARG A 250 -16.80 15.35 -25.94
CA ARG A 250 -17.50 14.05 -26.03
C ARG A 250 -18.91 14.10 -26.65
N ARG A 251 -19.55 15.28 -26.77
CA ARG A 251 -20.94 15.41 -27.28
C ARG A 251 -21.15 15.07 -28.77
N ARG A 252 -20.15 15.20 -29.67
CA ARG A 252 -20.34 15.01 -31.13
C ARG A 252 -20.17 13.57 -31.65
N LYS A 253 -19.41 12.69 -31.00
CA LYS A 253 -19.07 11.35 -31.53
C LYS A 253 -20.15 10.26 -31.30
N LYS A 254 -20.99 10.36 -30.24
CA LYS A 254 -22.02 9.32 -29.94
C LYS A 254 -23.03 9.10 -31.07
N ARG A 255 -23.53 10.16 -31.73
CA ARG A 255 -24.65 10.06 -32.70
C ARG A 255 -24.32 9.23 -33.94
N LYS A 256 -23.05 9.16 -34.38
CA LYS A 256 -22.63 8.33 -35.53
C LYS A 256 -22.51 6.84 -35.22
N ARG A 257 -22.07 6.45 -34.01
CA ARG A 257 -21.90 5.04 -33.63
C ARG A 257 -23.24 4.31 -33.45
N VAL A 258 -24.25 4.97 -32.88
CA VAL A 258 -25.58 4.37 -32.65
C VAL A 258 -26.25 3.96 -33.97
N VAL A 259 -26.22 4.83 -34.99
CA VAL A 259 -26.79 4.54 -36.32
C VAL A 259 -26.10 3.36 -37.01
N MET A 260 -24.78 3.26 -36.88
CA MET A 260 -23.98 2.17 -37.46
C MET A 260 -24.30 0.81 -36.82
N ILE A 261 -24.47 0.76 -35.49
CA ILE A 261 -24.82 -0.48 -34.78
C ILE A 261 -26.23 -0.96 -35.14
N ALA A 262 -27.20 -0.05 -35.30
CA ALA A 262 -28.57 -0.41 -35.66
C ALA A 262 -28.67 -1.12 -37.03
N LEU A 263 -27.88 -0.69 -38.02
CA LEU A 263 -27.86 -1.31 -39.35
C LEU A 263 -27.25 -2.72 -39.34
N ILE A 264 -26.22 -2.95 -38.53
CA ILE A 264 -25.57 -4.27 -38.40
C ILE A 264 -26.51 -5.28 -37.71
N ALA A 265 -27.23 -4.86 -36.67
CA ALA A 265 -28.19 -5.70 -35.97
C ALA A 265 -29.33 -6.21 -36.87
N ALA A 266 -29.83 -5.37 -37.79
CA ALA A 266 -30.87 -5.76 -38.75
C ALA A 266 -30.40 -6.86 -39.72
N GLY A 267 -29.16 -6.77 -40.21
CA GLY A 267 -28.58 -7.79 -41.10
C GLY A 267 -28.38 -9.14 -40.41
N ALA A 268 -27.95 -9.14 -39.14
CA ALA A 268 -27.74 -10.37 -38.38
C ALA A 268 -29.04 -11.16 -38.15
N ALA A 269 -30.16 -10.47 -37.88
CA ALA A 269 -31.46 -11.11 -37.66
C ALA A 269 -31.95 -11.91 -38.89
N ALA A 270 -31.75 -11.37 -40.10
CA ALA A 270 -32.13 -12.05 -41.34
C ALA A 270 -31.32 -13.34 -41.58
N ALA A 271 -30.02 -13.33 -41.28
CA ALA A 271 -29.15 -14.50 -41.43
C ALA A 271 -29.53 -15.65 -40.48
N VAL A 272 -29.89 -15.35 -39.23
CA VAL A 272 -30.32 -16.34 -38.24
C VAL A 272 -31.63 -17.03 -38.66
N ALA A 273 -32.58 -16.28 -39.23
CA ALA A 273 -33.82 -16.85 -39.76
C ALA A 273 -33.60 -17.85 -40.91
N ALA A 274 -32.68 -17.54 -41.84
CA ALA A 274 -32.33 -18.43 -42.94
C ALA A 274 -31.66 -19.74 -42.46
N LEU A 275 -30.74 -19.65 -41.49
CA LEU A 275 -30.07 -20.82 -40.91
C LEU A 275 -31.03 -21.71 -40.12
N ALA A 276 -32.01 -21.13 -39.41
CA ALA A 276 -33.04 -21.89 -38.71
C ALA A 276 -33.91 -22.73 -39.67
N PHE A 277 -34.23 -22.20 -40.85
CA PHE A 277 -35.01 -22.91 -41.87
C PHE A 277 -34.26 -24.12 -42.43
N LEU A 278 -32.96 -23.97 -42.74
CA LEU A 278 -32.11 -25.08 -43.20
C LEU A 278 -31.92 -26.17 -42.13
N ALA A 279 -31.78 -25.77 -40.86
CA ALA A 279 -31.66 -26.70 -39.73
C ALA A 279 -32.93 -27.54 -39.50
N ALA A 280 -34.12 -27.01 -39.84
CA ALA A 280 -35.37 -27.75 -39.77
C ALA A 280 -35.45 -28.87 -40.82
N CYS A 281 -34.99 -28.62 -42.06
CA CYS A 281 -34.97 -29.61 -43.13
C CYS A 281 -33.96 -30.76 -42.86
N GLY A 282 -32.85 -30.50 -42.19
CA GLY A 282 -31.80 -31.49 -41.93
C GLY A 282 -32.17 -32.60 -40.94
N ARG A 283 -33.13 -32.38 -40.02
CA ARG A 283 -33.41 -33.27 -38.88
C ARG A 283 -34.33 -34.47 -39.20
N ARG A 284 -34.07 -35.17 -40.30
CA ARG A 284 -34.73 -36.45 -40.66
C ARG A 284 -33.78 -37.54 -41.21
N LYS A 285 -32.59 -37.74 -40.61
CA LYS A 285 -31.90 -39.04 -40.72
C LYS A 285 -30.90 -39.37 -39.59
N ARG A 286 -31.06 -40.61 -39.10
CA ARG A 286 -30.14 -41.47 -38.33
C ARG A 286 -29.84 -41.14 -36.85
N LYS A 287 -29.62 -42.25 -36.15
CA LYS A 287 -29.38 -42.56 -34.73
C LYS A 287 -28.58 -43.89 -34.76
N LYS A 288 -27.89 -44.26 -33.66
CA LYS A 288 -26.92 -45.39 -33.52
C LYS A 288 -25.49 -45.02 -33.97
N ASP A 289 -24.41 -45.48 -33.33
CA ASP A 289 -24.27 -46.34 -32.12
C ASP A 289 -23.18 -45.80 -31.16
N LYS A 290 -22.97 -46.48 -30.01
CA LYS A 290 -21.88 -46.22 -29.06
C LYS A 290 -20.67 -47.17 -29.29
N ASP A 291 -19.48 -46.74 -28.90
CA ASP A 291 -18.68 -47.26 -27.75
C ASP A 291 -17.14 -47.22 -27.97
N GLY A 292 -16.41 -46.83 -26.91
CA GLY A 292 -15.11 -47.44 -26.56
C GLY A 292 -13.78 -46.77 -26.94
N LYS A 293 -13.06 -46.30 -25.90
CA LYS A 293 -11.58 -46.02 -25.83
C LYS A 293 -11.07 -44.81 -26.66
N GLY A 294 -10.01 -44.10 -26.24
CA GLY A 294 -9.24 -44.15 -24.99
C GLY A 294 -7.88 -43.40 -25.11
N GLY A 295 -7.36 -42.85 -24.01
CA GLY A 295 -6.12 -42.05 -23.96
C GLY A 295 -6.43 -40.53 -23.93
N ALA A 296 -6.21 -39.73 -22.88
CA ALA A 296 -5.19 -39.63 -21.81
C ALA A 296 -4.04 -38.66 -22.15
N ALA A 297 -4.13 -37.45 -21.59
CA ALA A 297 -3.04 -36.50 -21.40
C ALA A 297 -3.37 -35.70 -20.13
N VAL A 298 -2.82 -36.14 -19.00
CA VAL A 298 -2.97 -35.45 -17.71
C VAL A 298 -1.84 -34.44 -17.58
N TRP A 299 -2.19 -33.21 -17.20
CA TRP A 299 -1.28 -32.29 -16.51
C TRP A 299 -1.83 -32.16 -15.10
N GLU A 300 -0.98 -32.36 -14.10
CA GLU A 300 -1.38 -32.28 -12.69
C GLU A 300 -1.28 -30.82 -12.24
N ASP A 301 -2.42 -30.11 -12.24
CA ASP A 301 -2.52 -28.82 -11.56
C ASP A 301 -2.38 -29.05 -10.05
N GLU A 302 -1.43 -28.38 -9.39
CA GLU A 302 -1.28 -28.49 -7.94
C GLU A 302 -2.52 -27.94 -7.22
N GLU A 303 -3.17 -28.77 -6.41
CA GLU A 303 -4.38 -28.41 -5.67
C GLU A 303 -4.03 -27.75 -4.33
N VAL A 304 -4.32 -26.45 -4.21
CA VAL A 304 -4.14 -25.67 -2.98
C VAL A 304 -5.31 -25.90 -2.02
N VAL A 305 -5.04 -26.11 -0.74
CA VAL A 305 -6.09 -26.17 0.30
C VAL A 305 -6.33 -24.78 0.87
N VAL A 306 -7.58 -24.31 0.81
CA VAL A 306 -8.03 -23.02 1.33
C VAL A 306 -9.31 -23.24 2.14
N GLY A 307 -9.30 -22.95 3.44
CA GLY A 307 -10.48 -23.12 4.30
C GLY A 307 -11.07 -24.54 4.28
N ALA A 308 -10.21 -25.56 4.28
CA ALA A 308 -10.55 -26.99 4.17
C ALA A 308 -11.19 -27.45 2.82
N VAL A 309 -11.14 -26.64 1.76
CA VAL A 309 -11.54 -27.03 0.39
C VAL A 309 -10.33 -26.96 -0.54
N LYS A 310 -10.25 -27.87 -1.52
CA LYS A 310 -9.23 -27.84 -2.58
C LYS A 310 -9.61 -26.88 -3.71
N VAL A 311 -8.64 -26.14 -4.22
CA VAL A 311 -8.80 -25.10 -5.23
C VAL A 311 -7.58 -25.10 -6.17
N ALA A 312 -7.77 -24.81 -7.46
CA ALA A 312 -6.70 -24.83 -8.45
C ALA A 312 -5.68 -23.69 -8.23
N ALA A 313 -4.38 -24.02 -8.19
CA ALA A 313 -3.27 -23.09 -8.02
C ALA A 313 -3.28 -21.89 -8.99
N ALA A 314 -3.71 -22.11 -10.24
CA ALA A 314 -3.61 -21.15 -11.34
C ALA A 314 -4.64 -20.01 -11.32
N ALA A 315 -5.51 -19.92 -10.31
CA ALA A 315 -6.52 -18.86 -10.24
C ALA A 315 -5.87 -17.45 -10.06
N PRO A 316 -6.23 -16.44 -10.87
CA PRO A 316 -5.57 -15.13 -10.86
C PRO A 316 -6.07 -14.21 -9.73
N VAL A 317 -5.12 -13.63 -8.99
CA VAL A 317 -5.35 -12.62 -7.95
C VAL A 317 -5.28 -11.23 -8.57
N VAL A 318 -6.39 -10.50 -8.56
CA VAL A 318 -6.50 -9.16 -9.15
C VAL A 318 -6.16 -8.09 -8.10
N VAL A 319 -4.92 -7.60 -8.11
CA VAL A 319 -4.50 -6.44 -7.31
C VAL A 319 -4.76 -5.15 -8.09
N LEU A 320 -5.72 -4.35 -7.63
CA LEU A 320 -6.28 -3.24 -8.38
C LEU A 320 -5.39 -1.99 -8.38
N GLU A 321 -4.55 -1.82 -7.35
CA GLU A 321 -3.55 -0.74 -7.28
C GLU A 321 -2.21 -1.07 -7.98
N ARG A 322 -1.97 -2.36 -8.23
CA ARG A 322 -0.75 -2.86 -8.87
C ARG A 322 -1.12 -3.83 -10.00
N PRO A 323 -1.80 -3.40 -11.07
CA PRO A 323 -2.29 -4.27 -12.15
C PRO A 323 -1.20 -4.93 -13.02
N LEU A 324 0.09 -4.60 -12.78
CA LEU A 324 1.24 -5.30 -13.35
C LEU A 324 1.72 -6.49 -12.49
N MET A 325 1.14 -6.66 -11.29
CA MET A 325 1.52 -7.69 -10.33
C MET A 325 0.63 -8.92 -10.57
N GLU A 326 0.95 -9.68 -11.62
CA GLU A 326 0.32 -10.96 -11.90
C GLU A 326 0.66 -11.94 -10.76
N LEU A 327 -0.32 -12.15 -9.87
CA LEU A 327 -0.26 -13.07 -8.75
C LEU A 327 -1.24 -14.21 -8.97
N THR A 328 -0.85 -15.41 -8.58
CA THR A 328 -1.70 -16.61 -8.57
C THR A 328 -2.18 -16.95 -7.16
N LEU A 329 -3.18 -17.82 -7.06
CA LEU A 329 -3.59 -18.39 -5.77
C LEU A 329 -2.45 -19.20 -5.12
N ALA A 330 -1.53 -19.78 -5.91
CA ALA A 330 -0.33 -20.43 -5.38
C ALA A 330 0.62 -19.43 -4.70
N ASP A 331 0.86 -18.24 -5.28
CA ASP A 331 1.66 -17.19 -4.65
C ASP A 331 1.02 -16.71 -3.33
N LEU A 332 -0.31 -16.58 -3.32
CA LEU A 332 -1.07 -16.17 -2.14
C LEU A 332 -1.06 -17.25 -1.04
N ALA A 333 -1.09 -18.53 -1.43
CA ALA A 333 -0.94 -19.67 -0.53
C ALA A 333 0.49 -19.75 0.05
N ALA A 334 1.52 -19.58 -0.77
CA ALA A 334 2.91 -19.51 -0.31
C ALA A 334 3.12 -18.34 0.67
N ALA A 335 2.58 -17.15 0.36
CA ALA A 335 2.66 -15.96 1.19
C ALA A 335 1.84 -16.04 2.51
N THR A 336 0.92 -17.01 2.63
CA THR A 336 0.13 -17.30 3.85
C THR A 336 0.56 -18.59 4.55
N SER A 337 1.68 -19.21 4.16
CA SER A 337 2.13 -20.53 4.68
C SER A 337 1.05 -21.61 4.55
N GLY A 338 0.38 -21.67 3.40
CA GLY A 338 -0.69 -22.63 3.08
C GLY A 338 -1.97 -22.38 3.86
N PHE A 339 -2.32 -21.12 4.14
CA PHE A 339 -3.40 -20.74 5.05
C PHE A 339 -3.26 -21.39 6.44
N GLY A 340 -2.01 -21.52 6.92
CA GLY A 340 -1.68 -22.13 8.20
C GLY A 340 -2.06 -21.26 9.41
N ARG A 341 -2.20 -21.90 10.59
CA ARG A 341 -2.57 -21.25 11.86
C ARG A 341 -1.62 -20.13 12.29
N GLU A 342 -0.33 -20.22 11.94
CA GLU A 342 0.67 -19.20 12.29
C GLU A 342 0.47 -17.88 11.51
N SER A 343 -0.17 -17.95 10.35
CA SER A 343 -0.54 -16.78 9.53
C SER A 343 -1.92 -16.22 9.89
N GLN A 344 -2.72 -16.94 10.67
CA GLN A 344 -4.10 -16.59 10.98
C GLN A 344 -4.13 -15.47 12.05
N LEU A 345 -4.55 -14.27 11.65
CA LEU A 345 -4.58 -13.09 12.55
C LEU A 345 -5.72 -13.16 13.56
N ALA A 346 -6.85 -13.75 13.16
CA ALA A 346 -7.96 -14.05 14.06
C ALA A 346 -8.83 -15.19 13.49
N GLU A 347 -9.42 -15.98 14.39
CA GLU A 347 -10.71 -16.60 14.13
C GLU A 347 -11.78 -15.56 14.51
N THR A 348 -12.33 -14.84 13.53
CA THR A 348 -13.38 -13.84 13.76
C THR A 348 -14.61 -14.55 14.32
N THR A 349 -14.84 -14.43 15.64
CA THR A 349 -15.90 -15.15 16.36
C THR A 349 -17.29 -14.69 15.92
N GLY A 350 -17.76 -15.24 14.79
CA GLY A 350 -18.97 -14.80 14.11
C GLY A 350 -19.11 -15.52 12.78
N ARG A 351 -20.13 -16.39 12.71
CA ARG A 351 -20.46 -17.39 11.68
C ARG A 351 -20.86 -16.81 10.30
N ARG A 352 -20.22 -15.71 9.88
CA ARG A 352 -20.50 -14.88 8.68
C ARG A 352 -19.29 -14.09 8.16
N SER A 353 -18.14 -14.08 8.85
CA SER A 353 -16.94 -13.38 8.37
C SER A 353 -15.75 -14.31 8.52
N GLY A 354 -15.38 -14.93 7.39
CA GLY A 354 -14.42 -16.02 7.34
C GLY A 354 -13.00 -15.62 7.73
N ALA A 355 -12.16 -16.63 7.91
CA ALA A 355 -10.83 -16.48 8.49
C ALA A 355 -9.94 -15.46 7.75
N ALA A 356 -9.18 -14.69 8.53
CA ALA A 356 -8.29 -13.64 8.05
C ALA A 356 -6.82 -14.01 8.30
N TYR A 357 -6.01 -13.98 7.25
CA TYR A 357 -4.61 -14.42 7.25
C TYR A 357 -3.70 -13.25 6.86
N ARG A 358 -2.59 -13.07 7.57
CA ARG A 358 -1.50 -12.18 7.16
C ARG A 358 -0.80 -12.81 5.96
N ALA A 359 -0.48 -12.01 4.96
CA ALA A 359 0.42 -12.39 3.88
C ALA A 359 1.45 -11.29 3.64
N VAL A 360 2.64 -11.67 3.16
CA VAL A 360 3.65 -10.72 2.68
C VAL A 360 3.86 -10.98 1.19
N LEU A 361 3.32 -10.08 0.36
CA LEU A 361 3.41 -10.19 -1.09
C LEU A 361 4.75 -9.63 -1.61
N PRO A 362 5.27 -10.11 -2.76
CA PRO A 362 6.54 -9.68 -3.33
C PRO A 362 6.70 -8.15 -3.43
N GLY A 363 7.83 -7.64 -2.96
CA GLY A 363 8.04 -6.19 -2.79
C GLY A 363 7.43 -5.67 -1.48
N ASP A 364 7.61 -6.45 -0.41
CA ASP A 364 7.38 -6.16 1.01
C ASP A 364 6.00 -5.53 1.31
N LEU A 365 4.98 -5.95 0.55
CA LEU A 365 3.61 -5.50 0.70
C LEU A 365 2.86 -6.41 1.67
N HIS A 366 2.74 -5.98 2.92
CA HIS A 366 1.92 -6.63 3.93
C HIS A 366 0.43 -6.47 3.62
N VAL A 367 -0.30 -7.58 3.51
CA VAL A 367 -1.75 -7.60 3.25
C VAL A 367 -2.47 -8.56 4.21
N VAL A 368 -3.78 -8.37 4.34
CA VAL A 368 -4.69 -9.33 4.98
C VAL A 368 -5.54 -9.98 3.91
N VAL A 369 -5.42 -11.30 3.80
CA VAL A 369 -6.26 -12.15 2.95
C VAL A 369 -7.44 -12.63 3.78
N ARG A 370 -8.67 -12.22 3.44
CA ARG A 370 -9.89 -12.70 4.08
C ARG A 370 -10.62 -13.69 3.16
N VAL A 371 -10.96 -14.86 3.69
CA VAL A 371 -11.86 -15.82 3.04
C VAL A 371 -13.30 -15.33 3.20
N VAL A 372 -14.04 -15.24 2.10
CA VAL A 372 -15.47 -14.86 2.14
C VAL A 372 -16.32 -16.10 2.37
N GLU A 373 -17.08 -16.09 3.47
CA GLU A 373 -18.02 -17.15 3.85
C GLU A 373 -19.46 -16.62 3.81
N GLY A 374 -20.11 -16.75 2.65
CA GLY A 374 -21.51 -16.39 2.43
C GLY A 374 -21.73 -15.28 1.39
N PRO A 375 -22.89 -14.60 1.41
CA PRO A 375 -23.21 -13.54 0.46
C PRO A 375 -22.54 -12.22 0.84
N VAL A 376 -22.12 -11.45 -0.18
CA VAL A 376 -21.50 -10.13 -0.02
C VAL A 376 -22.45 -9.05 -0.55
N ALA A 377 -22.37 -7.83 -0.01
CA ALA A 377 -23.10 -6.68 -0.50
C ALA A 377 -22.79 -6.40 -1.98
N GLY A 378 -23.74 -6.76 -2.86
CA GLY A 378 -23.59 -6.64 -4.32
C GLY A 378 -23.02 -7.87 -5.04
N VAL A 379 -22.73 -8.98 -4.35
CA VAL A 379 -22.30 -10.25 -4.94
C VAL A 379 -22.98 -11.44 -4.23
N ARG A 380 -23.82 -12.17 -4.97
CA ARG A 380 -24.49 -13.40 -4.50
C ARG A 380 -23.52 -14.57 -4.45
N GLU A 381 -23.93 -15.65 -3.80
CA GLU A 381 -23.21 -16.92 -3.82
C GLU A 381 -23.21 -17.52 -5.24
N ASP A 382 -24.40 -17.57 -5.87
CA ASP A 382 -24.64 -18.11 -7.23
C ASP A 382 -24.16 -17.21 -8.39
N ASP A 383 -23.64 -16.01 -8.12
CA ASP A 383 -23.20 -15.09 -9.18
C ASP A 383 -21.96 -15.64 -9.90
N ASP A 384 -22.03 -15.70 -11.23
CA ASP A 384 -20.91 -16.04 -12.14
C ASP A 384 -19.65 -15.22 -11.80
N GLU A 385 -18.46 -15.78 -12.04
CA GLU A 385 -17.17 -15.14 -11.74
C GLU A 385 -17.06 -13.72 -12.32
N ALA A 386 -17.63 -13.48 -13.51
CA ALA A 386 -17.68 -12.16 -14.15
C ALA A 386 -18.58 -11.14 -13.42
N ALA A 387 -19.70 -11.60 -12.84
CA ALA A 387 -20.62 -10.78 -12.06
C ALA A 387 -20.04 -10.49 -10.66
N ALA A 388 -19.48 -11.50 -10.01
CA ALA A 388 -18.74 -11.33 -8.75
C ALA A 388 -17.55 -10.35 -8.92
N ALA A 389 -16.77 -10.49 -10.00
CA ALA A 389 -15.70 -9.56 -10.35
C ALA A 389 -16.19 -8.15 -10.72
N ALA A 390 -17.44 -7.97 -11.14
CA ALA A 390 -18.02 -6.64 -11.31
C ALA A 390 -18.33 -6.02 -9.93
N GLY A 391 -18.98 -6.76 -9.03
CA GLY A 391 -19.28 -6.30 -7.68
C GLY A 391 -18.02 -5.94 -6.87
N PHE A 392 -16.97 -6.77 -6.91
CA PHE A 392 -15.70 -6.44 -6.21
C PHE A 392 -14.98 -5.22 -6.80
N ARG A 393 -15.06 -4.98 -8.12
CA ARG A 393 -14.53 -3.76 -8.75
C ARG A 393 -15.30 -2.50 -8.39
N GLU A 394 -16.60 -2.62 -8.11
CA GLU A 394 -17.38 -1.53 -7.53
C GLU A 394 -16.95 -1.31 -6.07
N LEU A 395 -16.92 -2.35 -5.23
CA LEU A 395 -16.49 -2.24 -3.82
C LEU A 395 -15.08 -1.63 -3.65
N ALA A 396 -14.13 -1.90 -4.54
CA ALA A 396 -12.78 -1.32 -4.50
C ALA A 396 -12.69 0.18 -4.88
N ARG A 397 -13.78 0.79 -5.39
CA ARG A 397 -13.91 2.24 -5.54
C ARG A 397 -14.35 2.94 -4.25
N LEU A 398 -14.75 2.21 -3.23
CA LEU A 398 -15.10 2.74 -1.92
C LEU A 398 -13.81 3.17 -1.18
N ARG A 399 -13.41 4.43 -1.37
CA ARG A 399 -12.23 5.03 -0.73
C ARG A 399 -12.64 6.17 0.20
N HIS A 400 -12.29 6.03 1.46
CA HIS A 400 -12.47 7.03 2.51
C HIS A 400 -11.41 6.78 3.60
N PRO A 401 -10.74 7.80 4.18
CA PRO A 401 -9.64 7.59 5.13
C PRO A 401 -9.98 6.61 6.27
N ASN A 402 -11.19 6.74 6.83
CA ASN A 402 -11.61 5.93 7.96
C ASN A 402 -12.34 4.60 7.59
N ILE A 403 -12.10 4.05 6.40
CA ILE A 403 -12.63 2.76 5.95
C ILE A 403 -11.49 1.94 5.34
N LEU A 404 -11.40 0.65 5.70
CA LEU A 404 -10.33 -0.25 5.25
C LEU A 404 -10.40 -0.46 3.72
N PRO A 405 -9.37 -0.05 2.94
CA PRO A 405 -9.42 -0.14 1.48
C PRO A 405 -9.25 -1.58 0.99
N LEU A 406 -10.06 -1.95 -0.01
CA LEU A 406 -9.93 -3.21 -0.74
C LEU A 406 -8.87 -3.07 -1.84
N LEU A 407 -7.68 -3.65 -1.61
CA LEU A 407 -6.54 -3.61 -2.53
C LEU A 407 -6.73 -4.53 -3.74
N GLY A 408 -7.47 -5.63 -3.57
CA GLY A 408 -7.68 -6.63 -4.61
C GLY A 408 -8.62 -7.77 -4.22
N TYR A 409 -8.86 -8.68 -5.15
CA TYR A 409 -9.68 -9.87 -4.94
C TYR A 409 -9.16 -11.05 -5.77
N CYS A 410 -9.41 -12.27 -5.32
CA CYS A 410 -9.23 -13.48 -6.11
C CYS A 410 -10.54 -14.27 -6.13
N ILE A 411 -10.92 -14.77 -7.30
CA ILE A 411 -12.07 -15.66 -7.48
C ILE A 411 -11.51 -16.96 -8.03
N ALA A 412 -11.86 -18.08 -7.37
CA ALA A 412 -11.34 -19.38 -7.71
C ALA A 412 -12.48 -20.40 -7.62
N GLY A 413 -13.25 -20.50 -8.71
CA GLY A 413 -14.50 -21.24 -8.73
C GLY A 413 -15.50 -20.68 -7.71
N LYS A 414 -15.86 -21.50 -6.72
CA LYS A 414 -16.83 -21.08 -5.68
C LYS A 414 -16.25 -20.22 -4.57
N GLN A 415 -14.92 -20.21 -4.39
CA GLN A 415 -14.30 -19.40 -3.34
C GLN A 415 -13.99 -17.97 -3.82
N LYS A 416 -14.22 -17.02 -2.91
CA LYS A 416 -14.03 -15.58 -3.09
C LYS A 416 -13.10 -15.12 -1.97
N LEU A 417 -11.96 -14.53 -2.34
CA LEU A 417 -10.90 -14.07 -1.45
C LEU A 417 -10.73 -12.56 -1.62
N LEU A 418 -10.60 -11.82 -0.52
CA LEU A 418 -10.44 -10.37 -0.52
C LEU A 418 -9.11 -9.98 0.09
N LEU A 419 -8.39 -9.06 -0.56
CA LEU A 419 -7.08 -8.57 -0.14
C LEU A 419 -7.24 -7.14 0.38
N PHE A 420 -6.96 -6.95 1.67
CA PHE A 420 -6.95 -5.67 2.35
C PHE A 420 -5.53 -5.28 2.75
N GLU A 421 -5.32 -4.00 3.02
CA GLU A 421 -4.11 -3.46 3.63
C GLU A 421 -3.89 -4.04 5.04
N TYR A 422 -2.65 -4.36 5.40
CA TYR A 422 -2.31 -4.78 6.77
C TYR A 422 -2.17 -3.57 7.70
N MET A 423 -2.67 -3.72 8.93
CA MET A 423 -2.71 -2.67 9.96
C MET A 423 -1.85 -3.10 11.14
N GLU A 424 -0.68 -2.49 11.32
CA GLU A 424 0.33 -2.97 12.27
C GLU A 424 -0.13 -2.91 13.73
N LYS A 425 -0.89 -1.87 14.09
CA LYS A 425 -1.41 -1.68 15.46
C LYS A 425 -2.61 -2.59 15.80
N GLY A 426 -3.09 -3.39 14.85
CA GLY A 426 -4.17 -4.33 15.05
C GLY A 426 -5.54 -3.67 15.23
N ASP A 427 -6.36 -4.25 16.12
CA ASP A 427 -7.73 -3.83 16.36
C ASP A 427 -7.92 -3.00 17.64
N LEU A 428 -9.03 -2.25 17.68
CA LEU A 428 -9.34 -1.32 18.76
C LEU A 428 -9.67 -2.02 20.11
N HIS A 429 -10.13 -3.28 20.10
CA HIS A 429 -10.40 -4.01 21.35
C HIS A 429 -9.07 -4.30 22.06
N ARG A 430 -8.12 -4.87 21.31
CA ARG A 430 -6.78 -5.18 21.79
C ARG A 430 -6.06 -3.94 22.29
N TRP A 431 -6.12 -2.84 21.54
CA TRP A 431 -5.49 -1.58 21.91
C TRP A 431 -6.04 -0.97 23.22
N LEU A 432 -7.36 -1.03 23.45
CA LEU A 432 -7.99 -0.38 24.60
C LEU A 432 -7.90 -1.19 25.91
N HIS A 433 -7.89 -2.52 25.78
CA HIS A 433 -8.08 -3.46 26.91
C HIS A 433 -6.93 -4.45 27.15
N GLU A 434 -6.12 -4.78 26.15
CA GLU A 434 -5.09 -5.84 26.26
C GLU A 434 -3.65 -5.31 26.26
N LEU A 435 -3.39 -4.10 25.74
CA LEU A 435 -2.05 -3.51 25.70
C LEU A 435 -1.71 -2.69 26.95
N PRO A 436 -0.56 -3.00 27.56
CA PRO A 436 0.37 -1.99 28.03
C PRO A 436 1.77 -2.30 27.45
N VAL A 437 2.11 -1.65 26.33
CA VAL A 437 3.43 -1.77 25.71
C VAL A 437 4.03 -0.38 25.58
N GLY A 438 5.01 -0.08 26.43
CA GLY A 438 5.87 1.08 26.28
C GLY A 438 6.78 0.93 25.05
N SER A 439 7.46 2.01 24.67
CA SER A 439 8.48 2.01 23.62
C SER A 439 9.52 0.90 23.85
N MET A 440 9.65 -0.04 22.90
CA MET A 440 10.83 -0.92 22.83
C MET A 440 12.02 -0.16 22.24
N ASP A 441 12.55 0.75 23.06
CA ASP A 441 13.91 1.24 22.96
C ASP A 441 14.76 0.60 24.08
N THR A 442 16.07 0.52 23.85
CA THR A 442 17.12 0.01 24.75
C THR A 442 17.21 -1.51 25.01
N GLU A 443 18.45 -1.90 25.31
CA GLU A 443 18.99 -3.26 25.38
C GLU A 443 18.91 -3.84 26.82
N ASP A 444 19.24 -5.12 26.97
CA ASP A 444 19.61 -5.79 28.24
C ASP A 444 18.79 -5.49 29.51
N ILE A 445 17.72 -6.27 29.72
CA ILE A 445 17.27 -6.64 31.08
C ILE A 445 17.36 -8.15 31.22
N GLY A 446 18.16 -8.59 32.18
CA GLY A 446 18.36 -10.01 32.48
C GLY A 446 17.15 -10.67 33.14
N ILE A 447 17.00 -11.97 32.93
CA ILE A 447 16.18 -12.83 33.80
C ILE A 447 16.83 -12.79 35.18
N ASP A 448 16.14 -12.20 36.16
CA ASP A 448 16.16 -12.50 37.62
C ASP A 448 15.51 -11.39 38.48
N THR A 449 15.28 -10.18 37.95
CA THR A 449 14.46 -9.12 38.60
C THR A 449 13.01 -9.13 38.12
N MET A 450 12.30 -10.24 38.36
CA MET A 450 10.85 -10.38 38.07
C MET A 450 9.94 -9.94 39.25
N GLU A 451 10.52 -9.60 40.40
CA GLU A 451 9.78 -9.10 41.56
C GLU A 451 10.16 -7.64 41.87
N ALA A 452 9.13 -6.81 42.10
CA ALA A 452 9.19 -5.40 42.51
C ALA A 452 9.69 -4.34 41.48
N ILE A 453 9.03 -4.23 40.31
CA ILE A 453 8.95 -2.96 39.56
C ILE A 453 7.48 -2.56 39.32
N ASP A 454 7.05 -1.62 40.15
CA ASP A 454 6.01 -0.58 40.01
C ASP A 454 4.55 -0.84 39.59
N GLN A 455 3.70 0.10 40.01
CA GLN A 455 2.23 0.04 39.98
C GLN A 455 1.60 0.94 38.89
N ASP A 456 2.39 1.70 38.13
CA ASP A 456 1.91 2.68 37.15
C ASP A 456 1.50 2.06 35.80
N ARG A 457 0.26 1.59 35.72
CA ARG A 457 -0.36 1.07 34.48
C ARG A 457 -0.90 2.18 33.56
N LYS A 458 -0.01 2.82 32.80
CA LYS A 458 -0.33 3.59 31.58
C LYS A 458 0.61 3.11 30.45
N PRO A 459 0.21 3.10 29.15
CA PRO A 459 -0.87 3.89 28.55
C PRO A 459 -1.99 3.07 27.88
N ALA A 460 -3.09 3.74 27.56
CA ALA A 460 -4.09 3.29 26.58
C ALA A 460 -4.62 4.51 25.78
N GLY A 461 -3.66 5.30 25.27
CA GLY A 461 -3.86 6.54 24.51
C GLY A 461 -4.42 7.73 25.30
N ASP A 462 -3.83 8.89 25.06
CA ASP A 462 -4.33 10.17 25.58
C ASP A 462 -5.73 10.49 25.04
N TRP A 463 -6.43 11.39 25.74
CA TRP A 463 -7.77 11.84 25.34
C TRP A 463 -7.85 12.33 23.87
N PRO A 464 -6.92 13.15 23.33
CA PRO A 464 -6.97 13.57 21.93
C PRO A 464 -6.92 12.40 20.92
N THR A 465 -6.22 11.31 21.24
CA THR A 465 -6.13 10.11 20.41
C THR A 465 -7.44 9.33 20.43
N ARG A 466 -8.05 9.13 21.61
CA ARG A 466 -9.37 8.51 21.72
C ARG A 466 -10.46 9.34 21.05
N TYR A 467 -10.42 10.66 21.19
CA TYR A 467 -11.33 11.57 20.48
C TYR A 467 -11.14 11.52 18.95
N ARG A 468 -9.90 11.45 18.45
CA ARG A 468 -9.61 11.23 17.00
C ARG A 468 -10.24 9.93 16.51
N ILE A 469 -10.12 8.85 17.28
CA ILE A 469 -10.74 7.55 16.98
C ILE A 469 -12.27 7.67 16.92
N ILE A 470 -12.91 8.28 17.93
CA ILE A 470 -14.37 8.52 17.94
C ILE A 470 -14.81 9.29 16.69
N LEU A 471 -14.11 10.38 16.35
CA LEU A 471 -14.42 11.24 15.21
C LEU A 471 -14.19 10.55 13.86
N GLY A 472 -13.13 9.75 13.72
CA GLY A 472 -12.84 8.99 12.50
C GLY A 472 -13.87 7.90 12.23
N ILE A 473 -14.26 7.12 13.24
CA ILE A 473 -15.35 6.13 13.12
C ILE A 473 -16.65 6.83 12.70
N ALA A 474 -16.97 7.98 13.30
CA ALA A 474 -18.16 8.76 12.94
C ALA A 474 -18.14 9.21 11.47
N ARG A 475 -16.99 9.68 10.95
CA ARG A 475 -16.81 10.05 9.53
C ARG A 475 -17.02 8.84 8.61
N GLY A 476 -16.41 7.69 8.91
CA GLY A 476 -16.52 6.47 8.12
C GLY A 476 -17.96 5.95 8.03
N LEU A 477 -18.68 5.89 9.16
CA LEU A 477 -20.10 5.52 9.19
C LEU A 477 -20.98 6.53 8.47
N ALA A 478 -20.74 7.84 8.64
CA ALA A 478 -21.47 8.87 7.91
C ALA A 478 -21.32 8.70 6.40
N PHE A 479 -20.13 8.33 5.91
CA PHE A 479 -19.91 8.03 4.48
C PHE A 479 -20.70 6.81 4.01
N LEU A 480 -20.69 5.71 4.75
CA LEU A 480 -21.46 4.49 4.44
C LEU A 480 -22.98 4.76 4.41
N HIS A 481 -23.50 5.54 5.37
CA HIS A 481 -24.92 5.87 5.49
C HIS A 481 -25.41 6.91 4.47
N GLN A 482 -24.53 7.75 3.91
CA GLN A 482 -24.90 8.67 2.82
C GLN A 482 -25.19 7.96 1.49
N GLY A 483 -24.77 6.71 1.35
CA GLY A 483 -24.92 5.91 0.14
C GLY A 483 -23.86 6.23 -0.92
N TRP A 484 -23.31 5.19 -1.53
CA TRP A 484 -22.11 5.31 -2.34
C TRP A 484 -22.41 5.30 -3.86
N ALA A 485 -21.70 6.18 -4.58
CA ALA A 485 -21.56 6.30 -6.04
C ALA A 485 -22.76 5.89 -6.92
N GLY A 486 -23.94 6.47 -6.66
CA GLY A 486 -25.11 6.34 -7.55
C GLY A 486 -25.97 5.09 -7.32
N SER A 487 -25.66 4.25 -6.31
CA SER A 487 -26.54 3.16 -5.88
C SER A 487 -27.81 3.65 -5.16
N GLY A 488 -27.76 4.84 -4.57
CA GLY A 488 -28.90 5.50 -3.90
C GLY A 488 -29.38 4.81 -2.63
N ARG A 489 -28.59 3.91 -2.04
CA ARG A 489 -28.94 3.18 -0.81
C ARG A 489 -27.83 3.30 0.24
N PRO A 490 -28.17 3.44 1.54
CA PRO A 490 -27.19 3.41 2.62
C PRO A 490 -26.58 2.01 2.73
N ILE A 491 -25.28 1.93 3.02
CA ILE A 491 -24.62 0.69 3.43
C ILE A 491 -24.69 0.62 4.96
N VAL A 492 -25.45 -0.33 5.50
CA VAL A 492 -25.56 -0.56 6.95
C VAL A 492 -24.58 -1.66 7.34
N HIS A 493 -23.65 -1.33 8.24
CA HIS A 493 -22.59 -2.24 8.68
C HIS A 493 -23.15 -3.41 9.49
N GLY A 494 -24.14 -3.16 10.36
CA GLY A 494 -24.89 -4.17 11.13
C GLY A 494 -24.07 -4.93 12.19
N ARG A 495 -22.75 -4.76 12.21
CA ARG A 495 -21.82 -5.38 13.17
C ARG A 495 -20.65 -4.47 13.52
N LEU A 496 -20.96 -3.20 13.80
CA LEU A 496 -19.98 -2.27 14.37
C LEU A 496 -19.63 -2.70 15.81
N VAL A 497 -18.38 -3.11 16.03
CA VAL A 497 -17.78 -3.57 17.30
C VAL A 497 -16.29 -3.18 17.33
N PRO A 498 -15.62 -3.11 18.50
CA PRO A 498 -14.23 -2.65 18.56
C PRO A 498 -13.26 -3.50 17.72
N THR A 499 -13.44 -4.83 17.70
CA THR A 499 -12.63 -5.77 16.91
C THR A 499 -12.74 -5.58 15.39
N ASN A 500 -13.77 -4.86 14.92
CA ASN A 500 -13.98 -4.56 13.50
C ASN A 500 -13.39 -3.19 13.09
N ILE A 501 -12.85 -2.43 14.04
CA ILE A 501 -12.14 -1.17 13.81
C ILE A 501 -10.64 -1.45 13.97
N LEU A 502 -9.90 -1.29 12.87
CA LEU A 502 -8.44 -1.42 12.86
C LEU A 502 -7.80 -0.03 13.04
N LEU A 503 -6.55 -0.01 13.50
CA LEU A 503 -5.77 1.21 13.72
C LEU A 503 -4.52 1.19 12.83
N ASP A 504 -4.31 2.27 12.09
CA ASP A 504 -3.10 2.49 11.29
C ASP A 504 -2.00 3.20 12.10
N ASP A 505 -0.89 3.53 11.43
CA ASP A 505 0.32 4.01 12.07
C ASP A 505 0.18 5.38 12.75
N ASP A 506 -0.71 6.23 12.24
CA ASP A 506 -1.02 7.57 12.74
C ASP A 506 -2.15 7.56 13.81
N MET A 507 -2.59 6.37 14.24
CA MET A 507 -3.74 6.14 15.12
C MET A 507 -5.08 6.57 14.50
N GLU A 508 -5.22 6.57 13.18
CA GLU A 508 -6.53 6.75 12.53
C GLU A 508 -7.32 5.43 12.51
N PRO A 509 -8.63 5.45 12.77
CA PRO A 509 -9.48 4.26 12.75
C PRO A 509 -9.91 3.91 11.33
N ARG A 510 -9.82 2.64 10.94
CA ARG A 510 -10.32 2.11 9.67
C ARG A 510 -11.39 1.04 9.92
N ILE A 511 -12.62 1.32 9.50
CA ILE A 511 -13.76 0.38 9.64
C ILE A 511 -13.58 -0.78 8.66
N SER A 512 -13.71 -2.02 9.15
CA SER A 512 -13.67 -3.27 8.38
C SER A 512 -14.99 -4.06 8.50
N ASP A 513 -15.11 -5.19 7.83
CA ASP A 513 -16.26 -6.13 7.93
C ASP A 513 -17.65 -5.58 7.51
N PHE A 514 -17.71 -4.37 6.96
CA PHE A 514 -18.93 -3.70 6.46
C PHE A 514 -19.51 -4.31 5.15
N LEU A 515 -18.91 -5.40 4.64
CA LEU A 515 -19.23 -5.99 3.33
C LEU A 515 -20.37 -7.03 3.37
N HIS A 516 -20.83 -7.43 4.54
CA HIS A 516 -21.88 -8.44 4.66
C HIS A 516 -23.28 -7.79 4.64
N PRO A 517 -24.24 -8.30 3.84
CA PRO A 517 -25.58 -7.72 3.75
C PRO A 517 -26.31 -7.89 5.09
N SER A 518 -26.65 -6.77 5.72
CA SER A 518 -27.39 -6.73 6.97
C SER A 518 -28.87 -6.38 6.71
N ASN A 519 -29.76 -6.94 7.53
CA ASN A 519 -31.16 -6.53 7.62
C ASN A 519 -31.37 -5.46 8.72
N GLU A 520 -30.29 -4.87 9.21
CA GLU A 520 -30.33 -3.81 10.21
C GLU A 520 -30.56 -2.46 9.52
N THR A 521 -30.97 -1.45 10.29
CA THR A 521 -31.18 -0.09 9.79
C THR A 521 -30.00 0.82 10.18
N PRO A 522 -29.80 1.98 9.52
CA PRO A 522 -28.72 2.91 9.88
C PRO A 522 -28.75 3.33 11.36
N GLU A 523 -29.94 3.41 11.96
CA GLU A 523 -30.15 3.74 13.37
C GLU A 523 -29.63 2.64 14.32
N SER A 524 -29.44 1.41 13.83
CA SER A 524 -28.76 0.34 14.57
C SER A 524 -27.25 0.59 14.66
N ASP A 525 -26.61 0.94 13.55
CA ASP A 525 -25.20 1.37 13.53
C ASP A 525 -24.97 2.60 14.42
N VAL A 526 -25.91 3.56 14.43
CA VAL A 526 -25.86 4.72 15.36
C VAL A 526 -25.88 4.25 16.82
N TYR A 527 -26.74 3.29 17.18
CA TYR A 527 -26.77 2.75 18.55
C TYR A 527 -25.44 2.06 18.93
N ARG A 528 -24.91 1.22 18.03
CA ARG A 528 -23.62 0.55 18.17
C ARG A 528 -22.46 1.55 18.29
N PHE A 529 -22.50 2.65 17.54
CA PHE A 529 -21.55 3.75 17.66
C PHE A 529 -21.64 4.42 19.03
N GLY A 530 -22.85 4.66 19.54
CA GLY A 530 -23.04 5.19 20.89
C GLY A 530 -22.49 4.29 21.99
N THR A 531 -22.57 2.95 21.84
CA THR A 531 -21.90 2.02 22.77
C THR A 531 -20.38 2.04 22.64
N LEU A 532 -19.83 2.24 21.44
CA LEU A 532 -18.38 2.44 21.26
C LEU A 532 -17.86 3.73 21.91
N VAL A 533 -18.65 4.82 21.88
CA VAL A 533 -18.30 6.07 22.58
C VAL A 533 -18.22 5.82 24.09
N PHE A 534 -19.15 5.05 24.66
CA PHE A 534 -19.07 4.67 26.07
C PHE A 534 -17.86 3.76 26.36
N GLU A 535 -17.56 2.78 25.51
CA GLU A 535 -16.37 1.92 25.63
C GLU A 535 -15.07 2.74 25.60
N LEU A 536 -14.92 3.66 24.63
CA LEU A 536 -13.71 4.49 24.47
C LEU A 536 -13.52 5.52 25.59
N VAL A 537 -14.57 6.17 26.07
CA VAL A 537 -14.46 7.16 27.16
C VAL A 537 -14.23 6.48 28.51
N SER A 538 -14.78 5.28 28.74
CA SER A 538 -14.67 4.58 30.03
C SER A 538 -13.53 3.58 30.15
N GLY A 539 -12.99 3.08 29.04
CA GLY A 539 -12.06 1.95 29.05
C GLY A 539 -12.70 0.63 29.49
N GLN A 540 -14.02 0.55 29.64
CA GLN A 540 -14.72 -0.66 30.06
C GLN A 540 -15.15 -1.49 28.84
N ALA A 541 -14.78 -2.77 28.79
CA ALA A 541 -15.14 -3.69 27.72
C ALA A 541 -16.58 -4.23 27.85
N ARG A 542 -17.11 -4.79 26.75
CA ARG A 542 -18.32 -5.64 26.70
C ARG A 542 -19.63 -4.93 27.06
N TRP A 543 -19.87 -3.77 26.44
CA TRP A 543 -21.13 -3.05 26.56
C TRP A 543 -22.34 -3.85 26.08
N ASN A 544 -23.40 -3.84 26.90
CA ASN A 544 -24.70 -4.46 26.63
C ASN A 544 -25.83 -3.47 26.98
N ASP A 545 -27.08 -3.81 26.68
CA ASP A 545 -28.21 -2.90 26.87
C ASP A 545 -28.42 -2.51 28.35
N THR A 546 -28.13 -3.42 29.29
CA THR A 546 -28.18 -3.14 30.73
C THR A 546 -27.15 -2.08 31.12
N SER A 547 -25.89 -2.27 30.73
CA SER A 547 -24.78 -1.34 31.00
C SER A 547 -25.01 0.01 30.32
N THR A 548 -25.55 -0.01 29.10
CA THR A 548 -25.95 1.16 28.34
C THR A 548 -27.07 1.92 29.05
N SER A 549 -28.08 1.23 29.58
CA SER A 549 -29.17 1.86 30.35
C SER A 549 -28.68 2.46 31.67
N TRP A 550 -27.73 1.80 32.35
CA TRP A 550 -27.05 2.30 33.55
C TRP A 550 -26.27 3.59 33.24
N ALA A 551 -25.40 3.58 32.23
CA ALA A 551 -24.64 4.75 31.79
C ALA A 551 -25.54 5.95 31.47
N ARG A 552 -26.64 5.71 30.73
CA ARG A 552 -27.65 6.72 30.44
C ARG A 552 -28.29 7.29 31.71
N GLY A 553 -28.48 6.48 32.75
CA GLY A 553 -28.93 6.92 34.07
C GLY A 553 -27.90 7.79 34.81
N VAL A 554 -26.62 7.41 34.79
CA VAL A 554 -25.55 8.18 35.44
C VAL A 554 -25.32 9.53 34.75
N ILE A 555 -25.34 9.56 33.41
CA ILE A 555 -25.28 10.79 32.60
C ILE A 555 -26.48 11.70 32.89
N ARG A 556 -27.70 11.16 32.90
CA ARG A 556 -28.93 11.91 33.26
C ARG A 556 -28.85 12.54 34.65
N ASN A 557 -28.19 11.88 35.59
CA ASN A 557 -27.97 12.37 36.96
C ASN A 557 -26.76 13.34 37.07
N ARG A 558 -26.22 13.85 35.96
CA ARG A 558 -25.03 14.71 35.85
C ARG A 558 -23.74 14.14 36.46
N LYS A 559 -23.68 12.82 36.70
CA LYS A 559 -22.50 12.12 37.25
C LYS A 559 -21.60 11.52 36.16
N GLY A 560 -21.67 12.04 34.93
CA GLY A 560 -20.92 11.53 33.78
C GLY A 560 -19.39 11.47 33.97
N ARG A 561 -18.82 12.34 34.82
CA ARG A 561 -17.39 12.30 35.21
C ARG A 561 -16.97 10.92 35.77
N ASN A 562 -17.88 10.23 36.47
CA ASN A 562 -17.64 8.90 37.03
C ASN A 562 -17.56 7.78 35.97
N LEU A 563 -17.90 8.06 34.70
CA LEU A 563 -17.74 7.13 33.58
C LEU A 563 -16.44 7.34 32.79
N VAL A 564 -15.67 8.38 33.07
CA VAL A 564 -14.37 8.60 32.41
C VAL A 564 -13.37 7.58 32.94
N ASP A 565 -12.63 6.91 32.04
CA ASP A 565 -11.54 5.98 32.35
C ASP A 565 -10.57 6.61 33.35
N ASP A 566 -10.28 5.93 34.46
CA ASP A 566 -9.36 6.44 35.49
C ASP A 566 -7.95 6.68 34.91
N ARG A 567 -7.55 5.98 33.84
CA ARG A 567 -6.29 6.21 33.10
C ARG A 567 -6.22 7.59 32.43
N LEU A 568 -7.37 8.22 32.14
CA LEU A 568 -7.46 9.56 31.54
C LEU A 568 -7.54 10.68 32.59
N ARG A 569 -7.75 10.35 33.88
CA ARG A 569 -7.82 11.33 34.97
C ARG A 569 -6.42 11.64 35.50
N ASP A 570 -5.65 12.35 34.69
CA ASP A 570 -4.33 12.85 35.07
C ASP A 570 -4.43 14.25 35.69
N GLU A 571 -3.64 14.55 36.72
CA GLU A 571 -3.72 15.82 37.46
C GLU A 571 -3.28 17.03 36.61
N THR A 572 -2.58 16.79 35.50
CA THR A 572 -2.18 17.80 34.52
C THR A 572 -3.23 18.08 33.43
N MET A 573 -4.32 17.31 33.35
CA MET A 573 -5.38 17.53 32.36
C MET A 573 -6.36 18.62 32.85
N GLY A 574 -6.31 19.78 32.20
CA GLY A 574 -7.17 20.91 32.53
C GLY A 574 -8.68 20.61 32.35
N THR A 575 -9.52 21.39 33.02
CA THR A 575 -10.98 21.24 33.08
C THR A 575 -11.69 21.21 31.72
N GLU A 576 -11.02 21.65 30.66
CA GLU A 576 -11.51 21.59 29.27
C GLU A 576 -11.57 20.14 28.75
N ALA A 577 -10.57 19.30 29.04
CA ALA A 577 -10.56 17.91 28.59
C ALA A 577 -11.71 17.10 29.23
N GLU A 578 -11.97 17.32 30.52
CA GLU A 578 -13.11 16.70 31.22
C GLU A 578 -14.48 17.17 30.66
N LYS A 579 -14.54 18.40 30.15
CA LYS A 579 -15.72 18.96 29.47
C LYS A 579 -15.90 18.33 28.09
N GLU A 580 -14.83 18.22 27.29
CA GLU A 580 -14.85 17.50 25.99
C GLU A 580 -15.33 16.05 26.19
N MET A 581 -14.83 15.35 27.21
CA MET A 581 -15.27 13.98 27.58
C MET A 581 -16.75 13.93 27.95
N ALA A 582 -17.24 14.87 28.77
CA ALA A 582 -18.64 14.93 29.17
C ALA A 582 -19.58 15.22 27.99
N GLU A 583 -19.16 16.07 27.05
CA GLU A 583 -19.90 16.36 25.83
C GLU A 583 -19.87 15.17 24.85
N CYS A 584 -18.76 14.43 24.75
CA CYS A 584 -18.70 13.16 24.01
C CYS A 584 -19.63 12.09 24.62
N LEU A 585 -19.68 11.96 25.95
CA LEU A 585 -20.65 11.08 26.63
C LEU A 585 -22.10 11.51 26.32
N GLN A 586 -22.37 12.80 26.18
CA GLN A 586 -23.68 13.30 25.79
C GLN A 586 -24.03 12.95 24.32
N VAL A 587 -23.05 12.94 23.41
CA VAL A 587 -23.24 12.39 22.05
C VAL A 587 -23.56 10.89 22.10
N GLY A 588 -22.83 10.10 22.92
CA GLY A 588 -23.14 8.68 23.17
C GLY A 588 -24.55 8.47 23.74
N PHE A 589 -25.03 9.36 24.61
CA PHE A 589 -26.39 9.39 25.13
C PHE A 589 -27.45 9.72 24.06
N LEU A 590 -27.14 10.55 23.07
CA LEU A 590 -28.07 10.78 21.94
C LEU A 590 -28.12 9.56 21.02
N CYS A 591 -26.97 8.97 20.71
CA CYS A 591 -26.85 7.79 19.85
C CYS A 591 -27.54 6.54 20.44
N THR A 592 -27.43 6.32 21.76
CA THR A 592 -28.02 5.14 22.44
C THR A 592 -29.52 5.28 22.78
N ALA A 593 -30.27 6.17 22.10
CA ALA A 593 -31.68 6.40 22.42
C ALA A 593 -32.54 5.12 22.22
N SER A 594 -33.45 4.86 23.17
CA SER A 594 -34.30 3.65 23.19
C SER A 594 -35.32 3.58 22.04
N SER A 595 -35.62 4.72 21.41
CA SER A 595 -36.43 4.81 20.19
C SER A 595 -35.50 5.17 19.02
N PRO A 596 -35.48 4.39 17.92
CA PRO A 596 -34.63 4.66 16.75
C PRO A 596 -34.86 6.04 16.15
N GLU A 597 -36.12 6.48 16.05
CA GLU A 597 -36.54 7.80 15.53
C GLU A 597 -35.94 9.00 16.28
N LYS A 598 -35.43 8.78 17.51
CA LYS A 598 -34.83 9.81 18.37
C LYS A 598 -33.30 9.79 18.35
N ARG A 599 -32.69 8.93 17.52
CA ARG A 599 -31.24 8.87 17.31
C ARG A 599 -30.84 9.88 16.23
N PRO A 600 -29.75 10.64 16.40
CA PRO A 600 -29.23 11.53 15.36
C PRO A 600 -28.69 10.71 14.17
N THR A 601 -28.69 11.29 12.97
CA THR A 601 -28.00 10.69 11.82
C THR A 601 -26.48 10.76 12.01
N MET A 602 -25.69 9.86 11.41
CA MET A 602 -24.24 9.91 11.56
C MET A 602 -23.60 11.21 11.02
N GLN A 603 -24.24 11.90 10.06
CA GLN A 603 -23.83 13.27 9.69
C GLN A 603 -24.02 14.28 10.84
N GLN A 604 -25.16 14.23 11.54
CA GLN A 604 -25.42 15.08 12.71
C GLN A 604 -24.46 14.76 13.86
N VAL A 605 -24.12 13.49 14.06
CA VAL A 605 -23.10 13.04 15.03
C VAL A 605 -21.72 13.61 14.70
N VAL A 606 -21.30 13.60 13.42
CA VAL A 606 -20.04 14.22 12.98
C VAL A 606 -20.05 15.75 13.17
N GLY A 607 -21.21 16.40 13.02
CA GLY A 607 -21.39 17.82 13.38
C GLY A 607 -21.16 18.06 14.87
N LEU A 608 -21.97 17.43 15.71
CA LEU A 608 -21.90 17.54 17.17
C LEU A 608 -20.49 17.25 17.71
N LEU A 609 -19.80 16.24 17.18
CA LEU A 609 -18.42 15.95 17.59
C LEU A 609 -17.45 17.06 17.20
N LYS A 610 -17.55 17.62 15.99
CA LYS A 610 -16.72 18.76 15.54
C LYS A 610 -16.97 20.02 16.37
N ASP A 611 -18.20 20.22 16.85
CA ASP A 611 -18.56 21.40 17.65
C ASP A 611 -17.98 21.36 19.08
N ILE A 612 -17.67 20.17 19.61
CA ILE A 612 -16.96 20.00 20.89
C ILE A 612 -15.53 20.53 20.81
N ARG A 613 -14.85 20.26 19.70
CA ARG A 613 -13.47 20.69 19.44
C ARG A 613 -13.34 21.31 18.05
N PRO A 614 -13.82 22.56 17.86
CA PRO A 614 -13.69 23.26 16.60
C PRO A 614 -12.21 23.45 16.23
N ALA A 615 -11.92 23.57 14.94
CA ALA A 615 -10.56 23.51 14.37
C ALA A 615 -9.68 24.76 14.64
N ALA A 616 -9.79 25.37 15.82
CA ALA A 616 -9.08 26.58 16.22
C ALA A 616 -7.61 26.36 16.66
N SER A 617 -7.13 25.11 16.68
CA SER A 617 -5.71 24.76 16.83
C SER A 617 -5.06 24.25 15.52
N ALA A 618 -5.75 24.36 14.38
CA ALA A 618 -5.34 23.77 13.11
C ALA A 618 -4.32 24.61 12.32
N ALA A 619 -3.17 24.91 12.93
CA ALA A 619 -2.02 25.48 12.24
C ALA A 619 -1.28 24.39 11.42
N GLY A 620 -1.92 23.82 10.39
CA GLY A 620 -1.27 22.76 9.60
C GLY A 620 -1.99 22.13 8.41
N GLU A 621 -3.32 22.22 8.26
CA GLU A 621 -4.04 21.60 7.14
C GLU A 621 -4.53 22.60 6.06
N PRO A 622 -4.37 22.30 4.75
CA PRO A 622 -4.95 23.10 3.67
C PRO A 622 -6.46 22.87 3.54
N PRO A 623 -7.23 23.85 3.05
CA PRO A 623 -8.69 23.75 3.01
C PRO A 623 -9.19 22.70 2.01
N VAL A 624 -10.04 21.79 2.48
CA VAL A 624 -10.85 20.92 1.62
C VAL A 624 -11.83 21.78 0.84
N ALA A 625 -11.63 21.90 -0.47
CA ALA A 625 -12.48 22.69 -1.35
C ALA A 625 -13.90 22.12 -1.41
N GLY A 626 -14.86 22.81 -0.79
CA GLY A 626 -16.26 22.41 -0.79
C GLY A 626 -16.91 22.54 -2.17
N LEU A 627 -17.54 21.48 -2.65
CA LEU A 627 -18.48 21.54 -3.78
C LEU A 627 -19.74 22.29 -3.35
N MET A 628 -19.73 23.61 -3.50
CA MET A 628 -20.97 24.39 -3.58
C MET A 628 -21.53 24.33 -5.01
N THR A 629 -22.85 24.19 -5.08
CA THR A 629 -23.62 24.01 -6.31
C THR A 629 -23.77 25.30 -7.12
N GLN A 630 -23.51 25.22 -8.42
CA GLN A 630 -24.26 25.92 -9.47
C GLN A 630 -24.08 25.19 -10.81
#